data_AF-A0A6G8CIN3-F1
#
_entry.id   AF-A0A6G8CIN3-F1
#
_cell.length_a   1.000
_cell.length_b   1.000
_cell.length_c   1.000
_cell.angle_alpha   90.00
_cell.angle_beta   90.00
_cell.angle_gamma   90.00
#
_symmetry.space_group_name_H-M   'P 1'
#
loop_
_entity.id
_entity.type
_entity.pdbx_description
1 polymer ?
#
loop_
_entity_poly.entity_id
_entity_poly.type
_entity_poly.pdbx_seq_one_letter_code
_entity_poly.pdbx_strand_id
1 'polypeptide(L)'
;MFQKLLGRLLPSAASTQTTDKAVTDSPAELPRFIEAAGVQPLDFEELLIVEQGLPVPDWDAVREWAAEIFDAGECDRVWGEIEVAWLVHLRAALGSHYRLVRRGSAIVLSSLEGVVAVAAAQFINAAQQRIVTVLDGVAEEPGGSGYDILLVFDDEETYYDYVSRYYPQEGEFAFSGGMFINDGCGHFVTRKADDLKDIEPTIVHELTHGSLMHLSIPLWLNEGLAVNTEEHLSGGQRHRHTAKQRDAMHRKFWNTRTIQEFWTGYSFQRPDEGNMLSYDLAQLLVRHLSADWPQFVRFANAADARDGGDAAARQALGVDLGELVKALFDVQDGQDVGGTRWSPDPASWGGGGTFTETA
;
A
#
# COMPACT_ATOMS: atom_id res chain seq x y z
N MET A 1 -11.67 41.53 -3.91
CA MET A 1 -12.28 41.10 -5.18
C MET A 1 -11.55 39.85 -5.65
N PHE A 2 -11.62 38.75 -4.91
CA PHE A 2 -11.25 37.37 -5.29
C PHE A 2 -11.57 36.44 -4.11
N GLN A 3 -12.87 36.32 -3.80
CA GLN A 3 -13.38 35.46 -2.71
C GLN A 3 -14.68 34.74 -3.13
N LYS A 4 -14.87 34.55 -4.44
CA LYS A 4 -16.04 33.89 -5.03
C LYS A 4 -15.59 33.08 -6.24
N LEU A 5 -15.04 31.88 -6.05
CA LEU A 5 -15.09 30.87 -7.11
C LEU A 5 -15.01 29.39 -6.69
N LEU A 6 -14.97 29.03 -5.40
CA LEU A 6 -14.92 27.62 -4.95
C LEU A 6 -16.12 27.16 -4.11
N GLY A 7 -17.25 27.86 -4.18
CA GLY A 7 -18.45 27.56 -3.39
C GLY A 7 -19.63 26.92 -4.14
N ARG A 8 -19.42 26.29 -5.30
CA ARG A 8 -20.55 25.82 -6.16
C ARG A 8 -20.56 24.34 -6.55
N LEU A 9 -19.73 23.52 -5.94
CA LEU A 9 -19.84 22.06 -6.05
C LEU A 9 -19.96 21.49 -4.63
N LEU A 10 -21.21 21.36 -4.15
CA LEU A 10 -21.73 20.52 -3.04
C LEU A 10 -22.94 21.22 -2.35
N PRO A 11 -24.14 20.61 -2.30
CA PRO A 11 -25.25 21.15 -1.51
C PRO A 11 -25.05 20.87 -0.01
N SER A 12 -25.11 21.93 0.80
CA SER A 12 -25.17 21.87 2.26
C SER A 12 -26.54 21.39 2.74
N ALA A 13 -26.54 20.53 3.76
CA ALA A 13 -27.74 19.90 4.31
C ALA A 13 -28.59 20.89 5.14
N ALA A 14 -29.73 21.32 4.58
CA ALA A 14 -30.92 21.69 5.34
C ALA A 14 -32.19 21.45 4.50
N SER A 15 -33.11 20.67 5.05
CA SER A 15 -34.38 20.16 4.53
C SER A 15 -35.24 21.18 3.74
N THR A 16 -35.71 20.84 2.52
CA THR A 16 -37.11 20.50 2.13
C THR A 16 -37.29 20.50 0.60
N GLN A 17 -37.93 19.43 0.07
CA GLN A 17 -38.64 19.23 -1.20
C GLN A 17 -38.44 20.14 -2.45
N THR A 18 -38.34 19.42 -3.59
CA THR A 18 -38.78 19.74 -4.98
C THR A 18 -38.04 20.82 -5.77
N THR A 19 -37.24 20.41 -6.76
CA THR A 19 -37.62 20.40 -8.21
C THR A 19 -36.41 19.95 -9.03
N ASP A 20 -36.61 18.91 -9.84
CA ASP A 20 -35.67 18.49 -10.88
C ASP A 20 -35.40 19.66 -11.83
N LYS A 21 -34.16 20.15 -11.81
CA LYS A 21 -33.58 20.91 -12.90
C LYS A 21 -32.34 20.14 -13.34
N ALA A 22 -32.48 19.47 -14.48
CA ALA A 22 -31.38 18.93 -15.25
C ALA A 22 -30.32 20.02 -15.42
N VAL A 23 -29.18 19.84 -14.76
CA VAL A 23 -27.98 20.62 -15.02
C VAL A 23 -27.44 20.10 -16.34
N THR A 24 -27.38 20.99 -17.32
CA THR A 24 -26.85 20.75 -18.66
C THR A 24 -25.35 20.43 -18.59
N ASP A 25 -24.96 19.28 -19.15
CA ASP A 25 -23.58 18.81 -19.38
C ASP A 25 -22.82 19.78 -20.31
N SER A 26 -22.19 20.79 -19.73
CA SER A 26 -20.95 21.30 -20.32
C SER A 26 -19.81 20.44 -19.78
N PRO A 27 -18.92 19.89 -20.63
CA PRO A 27 -17.76 19.16 -20.14
C PRO A 27 -16.97 20.10 -19.23
N ALA A 28 -16.77 19.69 -17.98
CA ALA A 28 -15.93 20.43 -17.06
C ALA A 28 -14.54 20.58 -17.70
N GLU A 29 -14.05 21.81 -17.78
CA GLU A 29 -12.73 22.11 -18.31
C GLU A 29 -11.67 21.38 -17.47
N LEU A 30 -10.74 20.70 -18.12
CA LEU A 30 -9.70 19.92 -17.44
C LEU A 30 -8.67 20.87 -16.79
N PRO A 31 -8.16 20.56 -15.59
CA PRO A 31 -7.17 21.40 -14.93
C PRO A 31 -5.87 21.45 -15.74
N ARG A 32 -5.51 22.64 -16.22
CA ARG A 32 -4.26 22.83 -16.97
C ARG A 32 -3.13 23.39 -16.12
N PHE A 33 -3.41 24.40 -15.31
CA PHE A 33 -2.40 25.08 -14.50
C PHE A 33 -2.60 24.84 -13.01
N ILE A 34 -1.50 24.63 -12.29
CA ILE A 34 -1.48 24.60 -10.82
C ILE A 34 -0.72 25.83 -10.31
N GLU A 35 -1.32 26.54 -9.36
CA GLU A 35 -0.77 27.77 -8.80
C GLU A 35 -0.24 27.54 -7.37
N ALA A 36 0.98 28.04 -7.11
CA ALA A 36 1.59 28.05 -5.78
C ALA A 36 2.16 29.44 -5.47
N ALA A 37 2.09 29.85 -4.20
CA ALA A 37 2.60 31.13 -3.76
C ALA A 37 4.12 31.25 -3.96
N GLY A 38 4.54 32.27 -4.73
CA GLY A 38 5.96 32.58 -4.91
C GLY A 38 6.70 31.75 -5.95
N VAL A 39 6.00 30.85 -6.66
CA VAL A 39 6.54 29.99 -7.72
C VAL A 39 5.80 30.26 -9.04
N GLN A 40 6.44 30.00 -10.18
CA GLN A 40 5.75 30.07 -11.47
C GLN A 40 4.66 28.99 -11.55
N PRO A 41 3.48 29.26 -12.15
CA PRO A 41 2.45 28.25 -12.33
C PRO A 41 2.97 27.03 -13.10
N LEU A 42 2.62 25.84 -12.64
CA LEU A 42 2.92 24.58 -13.32
C LEU A 42 1.94 24.39 -14.48
N ASP A 43 2.42 24.24 -15.72
CA ASP A 43 1.58 23.71 -16.81
C ASP A 43 1.45 22.20 -16.64
N PHE A 44 0.48 21.79 -15.84
CA PHE A 44 0.28 20.40 -15.43
C PHE A 44 -0.13 19.50 -16.60
N GLU A 45 -0.86 20.03 -17.58
CA GLU A 45 -1.25 19.27 -18.77
C GLU A 45 -0.04 18.87 -19.61
N GLU A 46 1.00 19.71 -19.69
CA GLU A 46 2.25 19.39 -20.40
C GLU A 46 3.07 18.30 -19.70
N LEU A 47 2.83 18.05 -18.41
CA LEU A 47 3.50 17.01 -17.62
C LEU A 47 2.75 15.68 -17.61
N LEU A 48 1.62 15.56 -18.30
CA LEU A 48 0.91 14.29 -18.39
C LEU A 48 1.54 13.39 -19.44
N ILE A 49 2.02 12.24 -18.98
CA ILE A 49 2.46 11.13 -19.81
C ILE A 49 1.25 10.24 -20.06
N VAL A 50 0.90 10.00 -21.33
CA VAL A 50 -0.22 9.14 -21.71
C VAL A 50 0.30 7.80 -22.21
N GLU A 51 0.02 6.74 -21.45
CA GLU A 51 0.36 5.36 -21.80
C GLU A 51 -0.91 4.51 -21.78
N GLN A 52 -1.11 3.67 -22.80
CA GLN A 52 -2.35 2.92 -23.01
C GLN A 52 -3.64 3.78 -22.94
N GLY A 53 -3.51 5.08 -23.28
CA GLY A 53 -4.62 6.03 -23.21
C GLY A 53 -4.94 6.53 -21.80
N LEU A 54 -4.19 6.13 -20.77
CA LEU A 54 -4.36 6.57 -19.39
C LEU A 54 -3.30 7.63 -19.03
N PRO A 55 -3.70 8.83 -18.57
CA PRO A 55 -2.77 9.86 -18.18
C PRO A 55 -2.20 9.61 -16.78
N VAL A 56 -0.88 9.72 -16.66
CA VAL A 56 -0.13 9.71 -15.40
C VAL A 56 0.83 10.90 -15.41
N PRO A 57 0.98 11.65 -14.31
CA PRO A 57 1.93 12.76 -14.26
C PRO A 57 3.37 12.26 -14.36
N ASP A 58 4.24 13.07 -14.94
CA ASP A 58 5.68 13.00 -14.71
C ASP A 58 5.96 13.44 -13.26
N TRP A 59 5.95 12.46 -12.35
CA TRP A 59 6.09 12.71 -10.93
C TRP A 59 7.47 13.26 -10.54
N ASP A 60 8.52 12.99 -11.33
CA ASP A 60 9.83 13.61 -11.12
C ASP A 60 9.76 15.11 -11.40
N ALA A 61 9.22 15.51 -12.56
CA ALA A 61 9.05 16.93 -12.89
C ALA A 61 8.12 17.65 -11.91
N VAL A 62 7.04 16.99 -11.47
CA VAL A 62 6.13 17.50 -10.43
C VAL A 62 6.87 17.73 -9.11
N ARG A 63 7.69 16.77 -8.65
CA ARG A 63 8.48 16.90 -7.42
C ARG A 63 9.52 18.00 -7.52
N GLU A 64 10.22 18.10 -8.65
CA GLU A 64 11.19 19.17 -8.90
C GLU A 64 10.54 20.55 -8.78
N TRP A 65 9.36 20.74 -9.38
CA TRP A 65 8.62 21.99 -9.27
C TRP A 65 8.11 22.23 -7.84
N ALA A 66 7.56 21.21 -7.17
CA ALA A 66 7.05 21.34 -5.80
C ALA A 66 8.16 21.68 -4.79
N ALA A 67 9.40 21.24 -5.04
CA ALA A 67 10.56 21.58 -4.22
C ALA A 67 10.92 23.08 -4.22
N GLU A 68 10.40 23.88 -5.16
CA GLU A 68 10.53 25.33 -5.16
C GLU A 68 9.62 26.02 -4.13
N ILE A 69 8.62 25.31 -3.59
CA ILE A 69 7.66 25.82 -2.63
C ILE A 69 8.25 25.70 -1.21
N PHE A 70 8.74 26.82 -0.67
CA PHE A 70 9.39 26.83 0.64
C PHE A 70 8.43 26.75 1.84
N ASP A 71 7.19 27.17 1.67
CA ASP A 71 6.18 27.09 2.74
C ASP A 71 5.57 25.68 2.76
N ALA A 72 5.76 24.96 3.87
CA ALA A 72 5.29 23.58 3.99
C ALA A 72 3.76 23.46 3.84
N GLY A 73 3.00 24.37 4.43
CA GLY A 73 1.53 24.34 4.34
C GLY A 73 1.01 24.63 2.92
N GLU A 74 1.69 25.49 2.17
CA GLU A 74 1.41 25.74 0.77
C GLU A 74 1.81 24.56 -0.11
N CYS A 75 2.99 23.97 0.11
CA CYS A 75 3.43 22.75 -0.57
C CYS A 75 2.39 21.65 -0.38
N ASP A 76 1.90 21.51 0.85
CA ASP A 76 0.89 20.52 1.21
C ASP A 76 -0.45 20.72 0.48
N ARG A 77 -0.94 21.96 0.49
CA ARG A 77 -2.16 22.33 -0.23
C ARG A 77 -2.04 22.01 -1.71
N VAL A 78 -0.92 22.40 -2.32
CA VAL A 78 -0.66 22.27 -3.75
C VAL A 78 -0.48 20.82 -4.16
N TRP A 79 0.18 20.01 -3.35
CA TRP A 79 0.32 18.57 -3.59
C TRP A 79 -1.04 17.89 -3.72
N GLY A 80 -1.96 18.17 -2.79
CA GLY A 80 -3.33 17.67 -2.90
C GLY A 80 -4.10 18.22 -4.12
N GLU A 81 -3.80 19.43 -4.59
CA GLU A 81 -4.40 19.94 -5.84
C GLU A 81 -3.88 19.22 -7.08
N ILE A 82 -2.60 18.85 -7.10
CA ILE A 82 -1.97 18.06 -8.17
C ILE A 82 -2.59 16.67 -8.24
N GLU A 83 -2.77 15.99 -7.11
CA GLU A 83 -3.42 14.68 -7.05
C GLU A 83 -4.87 14.75 -7.58
N VAL A 84 -5.63 15.77 -7.16
CA VAL A 84 -6.99 15.96 -7.67
C VAL A 84 -6.99 16.27 -9.17
N ALA A 85 -6.05 17.10 -9.65
CA ALA A 85 -5.93 17.43 -11.06
C ALA A 85 -5.65 16.18 -11.89
N TRP A 86 -4.69 15.36 -11.46
CA TRP A 86 -4.41 14.07 -12.07
C TRP A 86 -5.66 13.19 -12.15
N LEU A 87 -6.37 13.01 -11.03
CA LEU A 87 -7.55 12.14 -10.99
C LEU A 87 -8.71 12.66 -11.86
N VAL A 88 -8.80 13.97 -12.08
CA VAL A 88 -9.78 14.56 -13.01
C VAL A 88 -9.43 14.22 -14.46
N HIS A 89 -8.14 14.29 -14.84
CA HIS A 89 -7.67 13.85 -16.16
C HIS A 89 -7.85 12.35 -16.35
N LEU A 90 -7.47 11.53 -15.36
CA LEU A 90 -7.63 10.09 -15.40
C LEU A 90 -9.11 9.69 -15.51
N ARG A 91 -10.00 10.34 -14.77
CA ARG A 91 -11.45 10.15 -14.91
C ARG A 91 -11.92 10.46 -16.34
N ALA A 92 -11.42 11.52 -16.95
CA ALA A 92 -11.82 11.90 -18.31
C ALA A 92 -11.40 10.85 -19.34
N ALA A 93 -10.21 10.25 -19.17
CA ALA A 93 -9.72 9.16 -20.00
C ALA A 93 -10.51 7.86 -19.80
N LEU A 94 -10.84 7.52 -18.55
CA LEU A 94 -11.64 6.34 -18.20
C LEU A 94 -13.12 6.45 -18.62
N GLY A 95 -13.61 7.68 -18.80
CA GLY A 95 -14.93 7.97 -19.35
C GLY A 95 -15.97 8.42 -18.32
N SER A 96 -17.10 8.92 -18.83
CA SER A 96 -18.10 9.67 -18.02
C SER A 96 -18.81 8.86 -16.93
N HIS A 97 -18.74 7.53 -16.97
CA HIS A 97 -19.31 6.63 -15.98
C HIS A 97 -18.47 6.53 -14.71
N TYR A 98 -17.17 6.88 -14.77
CA TYR A 98 -16.33 7.05 -13.60
C TYR A 98 -16.68 8.34 -12.87
N ARG A 99 -16.57 8.29 -11.54
CA ARG A 99 -16.79 9.40 -10.63
C ARG A 99 -15.64 9.51 -9.65
N LEU A 100 -15.38 10.75 -9.26
CA LEU A 100 -14.44 11.08 -8.21
C LEU A 100 -15.21 11.42 -6.94
N VAL A 101 -14.98 10.66 -5.86
CA VAL A 101 -15.59 10.89 -4.55
C VAL A 101 -14.49 11.17 -3.54
N ARG A 102 -14.51 12.37 -2.95
CA ARG A 102 -13.60 12.77 -1.88
C ARG A 102 -14.31 12.84 -0.54
N ARG A 103 -13.74 12.26 0.51
CA ARG A 103 -14.19 12.36 1.91
C ARG A 103 -12.98 12.34 2.84
N GLY A 104 -12.82 13.35 3.69
CA GLY A 104 -11.66 13.43 4.59
C GLY A 104 -10.35 13.46 3.81
N SER A 105 -9.42 12.59 4.19
CA SER A 105 -8.14 12.35 3.49
C SER A 105 -8.27 11.36 2.34
N ALA A 106 -9.44 10.75 2.10
CA ALA A 106 -9.60 9.72 1.07
C ALA A 106 -10.22 10.26 -0.22
N ILE A 107 -9.71 9.78 -1.36
CA ILE A 107 -10.31 9.97 -2.69
C ILE A 107 -10.53 8.62 -3.36
N VAL A 108 -11.73 8.40 -3.88
CA VAL A 108 -12.08 7.20 -4.66
C VAL A 108 -12.42 7.61 -6.08
N LEU A 109 -11.69 7.06 -7.05
CA LEU A 109 -12.02 7.13 -8.48
C LEU A 109 -12.55 5.77 -8.93
N SER A 110 -13.83 5.70 -9.30
CA SER A 110 -14.47 4.43 -9.67
C SER A 110 -15.74 4.61 -10.48
N SER A 111 -16.26 3.53 -11.05
CA SER A 111 -17.61 3.47 -11.62
C SER A 111 -18.70 3.09 -10.58
N LEU A 112 -18.31 2.84 -9.32
CA LEU A 112 -19.20 2.37 -8.25
C LEU A 112 -20.42 3.30 -8.08
N GLU A 113 -21.52 2.76 -7.57
CA GLU A 113 -22.67 3.60 -7.19
C GLU A 113 -22.23 4.66 -6.18
N GLY A 114 -22.80 5.86 -6.27
CA GLY A 114 -22.34 7.00 -5.47
C GLY A 114 -22.34 6.76 -3.96
N VAL A 115 -23.31 5.99 -3.44
CA VAL A 115 -23.35 5.60 -2.02
C VAL A 115 -22.24 4.63 -1.64
N VAL A 116 -21.89 3.70 -2.54
CA VAL A 116 -20.82 2.71 -2.33
C VAL A 116 -19.45 3.39 -2.39
N ALA A 117 -19.23 4.28 -3.35
CA ALA A 117 -18.00 5.07 -3.45
C ALA A 117 -17.78 5.96 -2.20
N VAL A 118 -18.85 6.54 -1.66
CA VAL A 118 -18.78 7.29 -0.38
C VAL A 118 -18.45 6.37 0.79
N ALA A 119 -19.07 5.18 0.85
CA ALA A 119 -18.78 4.20 1.89
C ALA A 119 -17.31 3.73 1.82
N ALA A 120 -16.76 3.48 0.62
CA ALA A 120 -15.36 3.13 0.42
C ALA A 120 -14.42 4.23 0.93
N ALA A 121 -14.67 5.50 0.59
CA ALA A 121 -13.87 6.61 1.09
C ALA A 121 -13.93 6.71 2.62
N GLN A 122 -15.11 6.54 3.22
CA GLN A 122 -15.26 6.53 4.68
C GLN A 122 -14.56 5.34 5.34
N PHE A 123 -14.59 4.16 4.69
CA PHE A 123 -13.87 2.98 5.14
C PHE A 123 -12.37 3.24 5.19
N ILE A 124 -11.76 3.81 4.14
CA ILE A 124 -10.33 4.16 4.10
C ILE A 124 -9.95 5.03 5.31
N ASN A 125 -10.65 6.15 5.52
CA ASN A 125 -10.37 7.02 6.67
C ASN A 125 -10.48 6.27 8.02
N ALA A 126 -11.50 5.41 8.17
CA ALA A 126 -11.71 4.64 9.39
C ALA A 126 -10.67 3.52 9.58
N ALA A 127 -10.24 2.88 8.49
CA ALA A 127 -9.21 1.86 8.47
C ALA A 127 -7.87 2.46 8.90
N GLN A 128 -7.48 3.61 8.34
CA GLN A 128 -6.25 4.32 8.70
C GLN A 128 -6.15 4.57 10.22
N GLN A 129 -7.21 5.12 10.82
CA GLN A 129 -7.25 5.36 12.27
C GLN A 129 -7.15 4.08 13.09
N ARG A 130 -7.78 2.99 12.62
CA ARG A 130 -7.71 1.69 13.29
C ARG A 130 -6.33 1.06 13.17
N ILE A 131 -5.67 1.17 12.02
CA ILE A 131 -4.32 0.66 11.78
C ILE A 131 -3.35 1.28 12.79
N VAL A 132 -3.35 2.61 12.91
CA VAL A 132 -2.51 3.33 13.88
C VAL A 132 -2.82 2.93 15.32
N THR A 133 -4.10 2.67 15.63
CA THR A 133 -4.51 2.19 16.96
C THR A 133 -4.04 0.74 17.24
N VAL A 134 -4.16 -0.15 16.26
CA VAL A 134 -3.76 -1.56 16.38
C VAL A 134 -2.25 -1.70 16.47
N LEU A 135 -1.54 -0.87 15.72
CA LEU A 135 -0.08 -0.84 15.64
C LEU A 135 0.50 0.30 16.49
N ASP A 136 -0.10 0.60 17.65
CA ASP A 136 0.30 1.69 18.53
C ASP A 136 1.79 1.63 18.87
N GLY A 137 2.49 2.73 18.58
CA GLY A 137 3.95 2.87 18.75
C GLY A 137 4.80 2.27 17.63
N VAL A 138 4.21 1.65 16.61
CA VAL A 138 4.90 1.14 15.40
C VAL A 138 4.44 1.85 14.14
N ALA A 139 3.13 2.02 13.96
CA ALA A 139 2.58 2.73 12.82
C ALA A 139 2.49 4.22 13.10
N GLU A 140 2.75 5.03 12.07
CA GLU A 140 2.49 6.46 12.08
C GLU A 140 1.34 6.77 11.11
N GLU A 141 0.53 7.79 11.43
CA GLU A 141 -0.30 8.40 10.40
C GLU A 141 0.64 8.97 9.33
N PRO A 142 0.45 8.66 8.04
CA PRO A 142 1.30 9.19 6.98
C PRO A 142 1.42 10.71 7.12
N GLY A 143 2.63 11.20 7.43
CA GLY A 143 2.90 12.60 7.74
C GLY A 143 2.91 13.52 6.51
N GLY A 144 2.22 13.13 5.45
CA GLY A 144 2.18 13.80 4.16
C GLY A 144 0.85 14.50 3.89
N SER A 145 0.87 15.28 2.84
CA SER A 145 -0.20 16.20 2.42
C SER A 145 -1.10 15.70 1.31
N GLY A 146 -0.80 14.49 0.82
CA GLY A 146 -1.60 13.79 -0.17
C GLY A 146 -2.85 13.12 0.39
N TYR A 147 -3.66 12.60 -0.51
CA TYR A 147 -4.83 11.80 -0.20
C TYR A 147 -4.52 10.30 -0.20
N ASP A 148 -5.26 9.56 0.60
CA ASP A 148 -5.40 8.11 0.46
C ASP A 148 -6.27 7.83 -0.77
N ILE A 149 -5.63 7.55 -1.91
CA ILE A 149 -6.31 7.40 -3.21
C ILE A 149 -6.62 5.93 -3.48
N LEU A 150 -7.88 5.63 -3.82
CA LEU A 150 -8.32 4.32 -4.30
C LEU A 150 -8.85 4.43 -5.73
N LEU A 151 -8.24 3.71 -6.65
CA LEU A 151 -8.70 3.50 -8.02
C LEU A 151 -9.38 2.13 -8.12
N VAL A 152 -10.63 2.10 -8.58
CA VAL A 152 -11.38 0.87 -8.81
C VAL A 152 -11.73 0.76 -10.28
N PHE A 153 -11.04 -0.13 -11.00
CA PHE A 153 -11.23 -0.36 -12.43
C PHE A 153 -12.36 -1.36 -12.68
N ASP A 154 -13.14 -1.12 -13.74
CA ASP A 154 -14.29 -1.97 -14.10
C ASP A 154 -13.89 -3.35 -14.62
N ASP A 155 -12.73 -3.47 -15.25
CA ASP A 155 -12.27 -4.67 -15.92
C ASP A 155 -10.78 -4.93 -15.74
N GLU A 156 -10.39 -6.16 -16.05
CA GLU A 156 -9.03 -6.67 -15.88
C GLU A 156 -8.05 -6.08 -16.91
N GLU A 157 -8.52 -5.77 -18.12
CA GLU A 157 -7.70 -5.19 -19.19
C GLU A 157 -7.22 -3.79 -18.79
N THR A 158 -8.14 -2.91 -18.40
CA THR A 158 -7.82 -1.55 -17.94
C THR A 158 -6.95 -1.55 -16.68
N TYR A 159 -7.21 -2.48 -15.74
CA TYR A 159 -6.39 -2.66 -14.55
C TYR A 159 -4.94 -2.98 -14.90
N TYR A 160 -4.70 -3.94 -15.80
CA TYR A 160 -3.34 -4.30 -16.20
C TYR A 160 -2.69 -3.26 -17.11
N ASP A 161 -3.45 -2.59 -17.99
CA ASP A 161 -2.94 -1.47 -18.78
C ASP A 161 -2.37 -0.39 -17.86
N TYR A 162 -3.08 -0.08 -16.76
CA TYR A 162 -2.62 0.87 -15.76
C TYR A 162 -1.40 0.37 -14.97
N VAL A 163 -1.46 -0.86 -14.45
CA VAL A 163 -0.42 -1.43 -13.57
C VAL A 163 0.90 -1.71 -14.31
N SER A 164 0.84 -2.12 -15.58
CA SER A 164 2.01 -2.51 -16.37
C SER A 164 3.05 -1.39 -16.52
N ARG A 165 2.64 -0.13 -16.41
CA ARG A 165 3.52 1.05 -16.38
C ARG A 165 4.54 0.98 -15.24
N TYR A 166 4.10 0.58 -14.05
CA TYR A 166 4.92 0.61 -12.84
C TYR A 166 5.80 -0.63 -12.70
N TYR A 167 5.48 -1.70 -13.43
CA TYR A 167 6.21 -2.96 -13.40
C TYR A 167 6.44 -3.50 -14.83
N PRO A 168 7.32 -2.88 -15.61
CA PRO A 168 7.56 -3.26 -17.01
C PRO A 168 8.33 -4.58 -17.18
N GLN A 169 8.82 -5.18 -16.09
CA GLN A 169 9.53 -6.47 -16.12
C GLN A 169 8.52 -7.62 -15.91
N GLU A 170 8.48 -8.56 -16.85
CA GLU A 170 7.60 -9.74 -16.80
C GLU A 170 7.78 -10.51 -15.49
N GLY A 171 6.76 -10.44 -14.63
CA GLY A 171 6.47 -11.41 -13.58
C GLY A 171 5.00 -11.76 -13.70
N GLU A 172 4.63 -13.03 -13.54
CA GLU A 172 3.24 -13.36 -13.26
C GLU A 172 2.88 -12.62 -11.96
N PHE A 173 2.17 -11.48 -12.07
CA PHE A 173 1.62 -10.74 -10.94
C PHE A 173 0.56 -11.63 -10.32
N ALA A 174 1.01 -12.53 -9.44
CA ALA A 174 0.25 -13.65 -8.96
C ALA A 174 -0.99 -13.14 -8.24
N PHE A 175 -2.13 -13.13 -8.95
CA PHE A 175 -3.47 -13.19 -8.39
C PHE A 175 -3.81 -12.13 -7.31
N SER A 176 -3.17 -10.97 -7.27
CA SER A 176 -3.51 -9.97 -6.26
C SER A 176 -4.88 -9.35 -6.55
N GLY A 177 -5.69 -9.19 -5.50
CA GLY A 177 -7.00 -8.52 -5.57
C GLY A 177 -6.88 -7.01 -5.75
N GLY A 178 -5.68 -6.46 -5.62
CA GLY A 178 -5.29 -5.06 -5.75
C GLY A 178 -3.80 -4.90 -5.46
N MET A 179 -3.31 -3.66 -5.46
CA MET A 179 -1.90 -3.33 -5.23
C MET A 179 -1.76 -1.88 -4.76
N PHE A 180 -0.76 -1.59 -3.90
CA PHE A 180 -0.28 -0.23 -3.67
C PHE A 180 0.81 0.16 -4.66
N ILE A 181 0.71 1.36 -5.20
CA ILE A 181 1.72 1.97 -6.06
C ILE A 181 2.18 3.24 -5.37
N ASN A 182 3.49 3.38 -5.17
CA ASN A 182 4.09 4.60 -4.62
C ASN A 182 5.26 5.12 -5.47
N ASP A 183 5.11 4.99 -6.79
CA ASP A 183 5.90 5.71 -7.78
C ASP A 183 5.33 7.12 -8.03
N GLY A 184 5.74 8.09 -7.22
CA GLY A 184 5.29 9.49 -7.36
C GLY A 184 4.24 9.91 -6.36
N CYS A 185 3.08 9.28 -6.45
CA CYS A 185 1.93 9.50 -5.60
C CYS A 185 1.45 8.15 -5.09
N GLY A 186 1.43 7.95 -3.77
CA GLY A 186 0.89 6.74 -3.16
C GLY A 186 -0.59 6.56 -3.50
N HIS A 187 -0.96 5.45 -4.13
CA HIS A 187 -2.34 5.13 -4.42
C HIS A 187 -2.58 3.62 -4.51
N PHE A 188 -3.80 3.22 -4.16
CA PHE A 188 -4.28 1.85 -4.21
C PHE A 188 -5.04 1.62 -5.51
N VAL A 189 -4.78 0.48 -6.14
CA VAL A 189 -5.51 0.04 -7.34
C VAL A 189 -6.15 -1.31 -7.10
N THR A 190 -7.38 -1.46 -7.56
CA THR A 190 -8.10 -2.74 -7.50
C THR A 190 -9.07 -2.86 -8.65
N ARG A 191 -9.55 -4.08 -8.87
CA ARG A 191 -10.67 -4.35 -9.79
C ARG A 191 -11.97 -4.27 -9.01
N LYS A 192 -13.03 -3.92 -9.72
CA LYS A 192 -14.38 -3.92 -9.17
C LYS A 192 -14.76 -5.32 -8.73
N ALA A 193 -15.05 -5.46 -7.44
CA ALA A 193 -15.63 -6.66 -6.86
C ALA A 193 -17.16 -6.57 -6.79
N ASP A 194 -17.80 -7.70 -6.53
CA ASP A 194 -19.26 -7.79 -6.35
C ASP A 194 -19.71 -7.07 -5.07
N ASP A 195 -18.92 -7.15 -3.99
CA ASP A 195 -19.14 -6.42 -2.72
C ASP A 195 -17.88 -5.61 -2.35
N LEU A 196 -18.08 -4.40 -1.80
CA LEU A 196 -16.99 -3.59 -1.26
C LEU A 196 -16.19 -4.36 -0.19
N LYS A 197 -16.86 -5.23 0.57
CA LYS A 197 -16.23 -6.08 1.58
C LYS A 197 -15.16 -7.02 1.03
N ASP A 198 -15.22 -7.35 -0.26
CA ASP A 198 -14.24 -8.23 -0.88
C ASP A 198 -12.90 -7.50 -1.12
N ILE A 199 -12.91 -6.16 -1.18
CA ILE A 199 -11.69 -5.34 -1.35
C ILE A 199 -11.21 -4.68 -0.05
N GLU A 200 -12.04 -4.63 1.00
CA GLU A 200 -11.68 -4.10 2.32
C GLU A 200 -10.40 -4.71 2.92
N PRO A 201 -10.16 -6.04 2.85
CA PRO A 201 -8.90 -6.63 3.32
C PRO A 201 -7.68 -6.07 2.59
N THR A 202 -7.72 -5.99 1.26
CA THR A 202 -6.63 -5.41 0.47
C THR A 202 -6.42 -3.95 0.82
N ILE A 203 -7.47 -3.14 0.96
CA ILE A 203 -7.33 -1.74 1.39
C ILE A 203 -6.58 -1.64 2.73
N VAL A 204 -6.93 -2.49 3.71
CA VAL A 204 -6.26 -2.48 5.03
C VAL A 204 -4.80 -2.90 4.92
N HIS A 205 -4.53 -3.96 4.16
CA HIS A 205 -3.17 -4.47 3.92
C HIS A 205 -2.26 -3.34 3.43
N GLU A 206 -2.71 -2.67 2.39
CA GLU A 206 -1.92 -1.68 1.68
C GLU A 206 -1.78 -0.37 2.47
N LEU A 207 -2.84 0.09 3.16
CA LEU A 207 -2.75 1.21 4.12
C LEU A 207 -1.77 0.91 5.27
N THR A 208 -1.60 -0.36 5.63
CA THR A 208 -0.63 -0.75 6.65
C THR A 208 0.79 -0.49 6.17
N HIS A 209 1.14 -0.83 4.93
CA HIS A 209 2.45 -0.47 4.35
C HIS A 209 2.68 1.03 4.37
N GLY A 210 1.68 1.82 3.95
CA GLY A 210 1.72 3.29 4.01
C GLY A 210 2.04 3.83 5.40
N SER A 211 1.48 3.21 6.44
CA SER A 211 1.69 3.59 7.85
C SER A 211 3.05 3.15 8.41
N LEU A 212 3.78 2.30 7.69
CA LEU A 212 5.09 1.73 8.07
C LEU A 212 6.26 2.29 7.23
N MET A 213 5.99 3.11 6.20
CA MET A 213 7.02 3.62 5.26
C MET A 213 8.19 4.36 5.93
N HIS A 214 7.98 4.90 7.13
CA HIS A 214 9.01 5.59 7.90
C HIS A 214 10.05 4.62 8.52
N LEU A 215 9.76 3.32 8.55
CA LEU A 215 10.61 2.28 9.12
C LEU A 215 11.50 1.63 8.06
N SER A 216 12.73 1.27 8.43
CA SER A 216 13.66 0.51 7.58
C SER A 216 13.57 -1.01 7.82
N ILE A 217 12.37 -1.52 8.10
CA ILE A 217 12.14 -2.92 8.47
C ILE A 217 12.36 -3.89 7.31
N PRO A 218 12.75 -5.16 7.58
CA PRO A 218 12.84 -6.19 6.55
C PRO A 218 11.46 -6.53 5.99
N LEU A 219 11.40 -6.97 4.72
CA LEU A 219 10.15 -7.28 4.02
C LEU A 219 9.25 -8.25 4.80
N TRP A 220 9.83 -9.32 5.38
CA TRP A 220 9.03 -10.27 6.15
C TRP A 220 8.29 -9.64 7.33
N LEU A 221 8.86 -8.60 7.95
CA LEU A 221 8.24 -7.91 9.08
C LEU A 221 7.16 -6.95 8.57
N ASN A 222 7.43 -6.24 7.48
CA ASN A 222 6.45 -5.36 6.82
C ASN A 222 5.19 -6.15 6.40
N GLU A 223 5.38 -7.24 5.67
CA GLU A 223 4.32 -8.13 5.22
C GLU A 223 3.59 -8.82 6.38
N GLY A 224 4.35 -9.27 7.38
CA GLY A 224 3.77 -9.89 8.57
C GLY A 224 2.87 -8.94 9.35
N LEU A 225 3.23 -7.65 9.42
CA LEU A 225 2.39 -6.60 10.03
C LEU A 225 1.14 -6.34 9.19
N ALA A 226 1.28 -6.21 7.87
CA ALA A 226 0.17 -5.99 6.95
C ALA A 226 -0.87 -7.12 7.00
N VAL A 227 -0.43 -8.38 6.85
CA VAL A 227 -1.32 -9.56 6.89
C VAL A 227 -2.02 -9.72 8.25
N ASN A 228 -1.31 -9.52 9.37
CA ASN A 228 -1.96 -9.61 10.69
C ASN A 228 -2.96 -8.47 10.91
N THR A 229 -2.67 -7.26 10.41
CA THR A 229 -3.56 -6.10 10.53
C THR A 229 -4.80 -6.27 9.67
N GLU A 230 -4.63 -6.75 8.44
CA GLU A 230 -5.71 -7.17 7.53
C GLU A 230 -6.65 -8.16 8.23
N GLU A 231 -6.10 -9.25 8.78
CA GLU A 231 -6.90 -10.28 9.44
C GLU A 231 -7.65 -9.75 10.66
N HIS A 232 -7.01 -8.86 11.43
CA HIS A 232 -7.59 -8.28 12.62
C HIS A 232 -8.76 -7.34 12.31
N LEU A 233 -8.66 -6.54 11.23
CA LEU A 233 -9.62 -5.48 10.93
C LEU A 233 -10.70 -5.89 9.93
N SER A 234 -10.40 -6.79 9.01
CA SER A 234 -11.32 -7.18 7.92
C SER A 234 -11.88 -8.61 8.07
N GLY A 235 -11.38 -9.38 9.05
CA GLY A 235 -11.79 -10.75 9.30
C GLY A 235 -11.13 -11.70 8.30
N GLY A 236 -10.17 -12.48 8.81
CA GLY A 236 -9.19 -13.26 8.04
C GLY A 236 -9.65 -13.95 6.75
N GLN A 237 -8.70 -14.04 5.83
CA GLN A 237 -8.86 -14.70 4.53
C GLN A 237 -9.28 -16.17 4.67
N ARG A 238 -10.11 -16.63 3.73
CA ARG A 238 -10.41 -18.07 3.61
C ARG A 238 -9.19 -18.80 3.07
N HIS A 239 -8.48 -19.49 3.96
CA HIS A 239 -7.33 -20.29 3.55
C HIS A 239 -7.73 -21.48 2.67
N ARG A 240 -7.10 -21.60 1.50
CA ARG A 240 -7.23 -22.76 0.60
C ARG A 240 -6.72 -24.06 1.23
N HIS A 241 -5.74 -23.96 2.13
CA HIS A 241 -5.10 -25.08 2.82
C HIS A 241 -5.49 -25.11 4.29
N THR A 242 -5.74 -26.30 4.82
CA THR A 242 -5.91 -26.53 6.27
C THR A 242 -4.60 -26.28 7.02
N ALA A 243 -4.68 -25.99 8.33
CA ALA A 243 -3.50 -25.77 9.16
C ALA A 243 -2.49 -26.93 9.09
N LYS A 244 -2.97 -28.19 9.07
CA LYS A 244 -2.11 -29.38 8.92
C LYS A 244 -1.40 -29.44 7.56
N GLN A 245 -2.07 -29.02 6.50
CA GLN A 245 -1.44 -28.97 5.17
C GLN A 245 -0.36 -27.89 5.11
N ARG A 246 -0.62 -26.70 5.68
CA ARG A 246 0.37 -25.62 5.72
C ARG A 246 1.61 -26.01 6.53
N ASP A 247 1.44 -26.61 7.71
CA ASP A 247 2.55 -27.15 8.51
C ASP A 247 3.41 -28.14 7.71
N ALA A 248 2.78 -29.08 6.99
CA ALA A 248 3.51 -30.03 6.15
C ALA A 248 4.26 -29.35 4.98
N MET A 249 3.68 -28.30 4.39
CA MET A 249 4.32 -27.52 3.33
C MET A 249 5.53 -26.76 3.85
N HIS A 250 5.41 -26.08 5.01
CA HIS A 250 6.53 -25.38 5.65
C HIS A 250 7.70 -26.31 5.98
N ARG A 251 7.43 -27.45 6.63
CA ARG A 251 8.46 -28.45 6.98
C ARG A 251 9.19 -29.01 5.76
N LYS A 252 8.54 -29.03 4.60
CA LYS A 252 9.13 -29.50 3.33
C LYS A 252 9.93 -28.39 2.65
N PHE A 253 9.45 -27.15 2.69
CA PHE A 253 9.99 -26.03 1.92
C PHE A 253 11.17 -25.37 2.61
N TRP A 254 11.06 -25.10 3.91
CA TRP A 254 12.07 -24.36 4.66
C TRP A 254 13.29 -25.23 4.98
N ASN A 255 14.46 -24.74 4.60
CA ASN A 255 15.78 -25.28 4.90
C ASN A 255 16.76 -24.12 5.01
N THR A 256 18.03 -24.40 5.35
CA THR A 256 19.07 -23.38 5.54
C THR A 256 19.33 -22.48 4.33
N ARG A 257 18.91 -22.87 3.12
CA ARG A 257 18.98 -22.01 1.92
C ARG A 257 17.70 -21.20 1.74
N THR A 258 16.54 -21.84 1.69
CA THR A 258 15.28 -21.14 1.43
C THR A 258 14.88 -20.20 2.55
N ILE A 259 15.31 -20.45 3.79
CA ILE A 259 15.08 -19.52 4.90
C ILE A 259 15.90 -18.23 4.75
N GLN A 260 17.07 -18.27 4.13
CA GLN A 260 17.82 -17.05 3.81
C GLN A 260 17.12 -16.23 2.73
N GLU A 261 16.47 -16.88 1.75
CA GLU A 261 15.61 -16.19 0.77
C GLU A 261 14.41 -15.49 1.45
N PHE A 262 13.91 -16.02 2.57
CA PHE A 262 12.88 -15.37 3.38
C PHE A 262 13.41 -14.14 4.11
N TRP A 263 14.58 -14.23 4.74
CA TRP A 263 15.19 -13.08 5.44
C TRP A 263 15.57 -11.94 4.51
N THR A 264 15.99 -12.25 3.27
CA THR A 264 16.28 -11.24 2.25
C THR A 264 15.05 -10.70 1.54
N GLY A 265 13.87 -11.31 1.73
CA GLY A 265 12.64 -10.98 1.01
C GLY A 265 12.50 -11.64 -0.37
N TYR A 266 13.53 -12.30 -0.89
CA TYR A 266 13.49 -12.94 -2.22
C TYR A 266 12.38 -13.99 -2.36
N SER A 267 12.07 -14.73 -1.27
CA SER A 267 11.06 -15.78 -1.33
C SER A 267 9.64 -15.27 -1.59
N PHE A 268 9.37 -13.98 -1.33
CA PHE A 268 8.08 -13.33 -1.60
C PHE A 268 7.82 -13.11 -3.09
N GLN A 269 8.84 -13.16 -3.94
CA GLN A 269 8.70 -12.98 -5.40
C GLN A 269 8.69 -14.31 -6.17
N ARG A 270 8.71 -15.44 -5.47
CA ARG A 270 8.79 -16.75 -6.13
C ARG A 270 7.47 -17.10 -6.83
N PRO A 271 7.51 -17.66 -8.05
CA PRO A 271 6.31 -18.11 -8.74
C PRO A 271 5.75 -19.46 -8.21
N ASP A 272 6.43 -20.08 -7.24
CA ASP A 272 6.04 -21.36 -6.65
C ASP A 272 5.39 -21.20 -5.25
N GLU A 273 5.24 -22.31 -4.52
CA GLU A 273 4.67 -22.31 -3.16
C GLU A 273 5.44 -21.42 -2.16
N GLY A 274 6.66 -21.00 -2.49
CA GLY A 274 7.49 -20.13 -1.65
C GLY A 274 6.88 -18.76 -1.39
N ASN A 275 6.18 -18.15 -2.35
CA ASN A 275 5.50 -16.86 -2.13
C ASN A 275 4.45 -17.01 -1.02
N MET A 276 3.47 -17.90 -1.20
CA MET A 276 2.41 -18.13 -0.21
C MET A 276 2.99 -18.52 1.17
N LEU A 277 4.00 -19.38 1.22
CA LEU A 277 4.62 -19.80 2.48
C LEU A 277 5.39 -18.65 3.15
N SER A 278 5.89 -17.67 2.39
CA SER A 278 6.55 -16.49 2.96
C SER A 278 5.57 -15.61 3.73
N TYR A 279 4.40 -15.30 3.14
CA TYR A 279 3.34 -14.56 3.84
C TYR A 279 2.83 -15.30 5.08
N ASP A 280 2.60 -16.62 5.00
CA ASP A 280 2.15 -17.41 6.18
C ASP A 280 3.22 -17.43 7.28
N LEU A 281 4.51 -17.60 6.94
CA LEU A 281 5.59 -17.56 7.93
C LEU A 281 5.75 -16.16 8.57
N ALA A 282 5.70 -15.10 7.76
CA ALA A 282 5.75 -13.72 8.24
C ALA A 282 4.60 -13.44 9.22
N GLN A 283 3.38 -13.84 8.86
CA GLN A 283 2.21 -13.72 9.71
C GLN A 283 2.39 -14.45 11.05
N LEU A 284 2.86 -15.70 11.02
CA LEU A 284 3.11 -16.52 12.21
C LEU A 284 4.17 -15.89 13.12
N LEU A 285 5.28 -15.42 12.56
CA LEU A 285 6.35 -14.78 13.31
C LEU A 285 5.87 -13.48 13.98
N VAL A 286 5.25 -12.58 13.22
CA VAL A 286 4.72 -11.32 13.78
C VAL A 286 3.70 -11.60 14.88
N ARG A 287 2.78 -12.53 14.66
CA ARG A 287 1.80 -12.93 15.69
C ARG A 287 2.46 -13.48 16.96
N HIS A 288 3.52 -14.27 16.81
CA HIS A 288 4.25 -14.83 17.95
C HIS A 288 5.04 -13.75 18.70
N LEU A 289 5.80 -12.93 17.98
CA LEU A 289 6.67 -11.90 18.55
C LEU A 289 5.88 -10.75 19.18
N SER A 290 4.70 -10.42 18.64
CA SER A 290 3.81 -9.36 19.14
C SER A 290 3.03 -9.73 20.40
N ALA A 291 3.17 -10.96 20.92
CA ALA A 291 2.50 -11.39 22.15
C ALA A 291 2.88 -10.52 23.37
N ASP A 292 4.12 -10.01 23.41
CA ASP A 292 4.54 -8.93 24.33
C ASP A 292 4.70 -7.62 23.54
N TRP A 293 3.59 -6.91 23.37
CA TRP A 293 3.51 -5.71 22.52
C TRP A 293 4.58 -4.64 22.86
N PRO A 294 4.79 -4.22 24.12
CA PRO A 294 5.84 -3.26 24.45
C PRO A 294 7.26 -3.67 24.02
N GLN A 295 7.59 -4.96 24.04
CA GLN A 295 8.88 -5.43 23.53
C GLN A 295 8.91 -5.46 22.00
N PHE A 296 7.82 -5.90 21.39
CA PHE A 296 7.65 -5.92 19.94
C PHE A 296 7.76 -4.53 19.32
N VAL A 297 7.17 -3.50 19.94
CA VAL A 297 7.31 -2.09 19.53
C VAL A 297 8.79 -1.70 19.44
N ARG A 298 9.59 -2.01 20.48
CA ARG A 298 11.02 -1.70 20.47
C ARG A 298 11.78 -2.47 19.40
N PHE A 299 11.39 -3.71 19.14
CA PHE A 299 11.96 -4.52 18.07
C PHE A 299 11.63 -3.92 16.70
N ALA A 300 10.36 -3.66 16.39
CA ALA A 300 9.93 -3.18 15.09
C ALA A 300 10.56 -1.82 14.74
N ASN A 301 10.64 -0.90 15.71
CA ASN A 301 11.29 0.41 15.53
C ASN A 301 12.83 0.33 15.37
N ALA A 302 13.46 -0.78 15.77
CA ALA A 302 14.92 -0.94 15.71
C ALA A 302 15.37 -1.93 14.62
N ALA A 303 14.45 -2.69 14.04
CA ALA A 303 14.74 -3.69 13.02
C ALA A 303 15.20 -3.02 11.72
N ASP A 304 16.14 -3.68 11.04
CA ASP A 304 16.78 -3.16 9.85
C ASP A 304 16.76 -4.22 8.75
N ALA A 305 16.39 -3.82 7.54
CA ALA A 305 16.35 -4.71 6.40
C ALA A 305 17.72 -5.36 6.13
N ARG A 306 18.82 -4.63 6.34
CA ARG A 306 20.19 -5.06 6.02
C ARG A 306 20.66 -6.28 6.81
N ASP A 307 20.09 -6.52 7.99
CA ASP A 307 20.39 -7.70 8.81
C ASP A 307 19.18 -8.63 9.02
N GLY A 308 18.10 -8.40 8.27
CA GLY A 308 16.86 -9.16 8.40
C GLY A 308 16.15 -8.95 9.75
N GLY A 309 16.56 -7.94 10.54
CA GLY A 309 16.07 -7.67 11.88
C GLY A 309 16.75 -8.48 12.99
N ASP A 310 17.82 -9.23 12.72
CA ASP A 310 18.45 -10.14 13.70
C ASP A 310 19.00 -9.38 14.92
N ALA A 311 19.73 -8.29 14.73
CA ALA A 311 20.31 -7.55 15.86
C ALA A 311 19.21 -6.98 16.77
N ALA A 312 18.16 -6.42 16.17
CA ALA A 312 17.02 -5.88 16.90
C ALA A 312 16.25 -6.98 17.66
N ALA A 313 16.03 -8.15 17.05
CA ALA A 313 15.36 -9.26 17.70
C ALA A 313 16.14 -9.75 18.93
N ARG A 314 17.46 -9.91 18.81
CA ARG A 314 18.32 -10.30 19.93
C ARG A 314 18.32 -9.27 21.05
N GLN A 315 18.37 -7.99 20.70
CA GLN A 315 18.45 -6.91 21.69
C GLN A 315 17.13 -6.64 22.41
N ALA A 316 16.03 -6.53 21.67
CA ALA A 316 14.74 -6.09 22.21
C ALA A 316 13.91 -7.24 22.79
N LEU A 317 14.02 -8.43 22.18
CA LEU A 317 13.19 -9.60 22.49
C LEU A 317 14.00 -10.77 23.09
N GLY A 318 15.33 -10.73 22.99
CA GLY A 318 16.19 -11.82 23.50
C GLY A 318 16.07 -13.13 22.72
N VAL A 319 15.60 -13.08 21.46
CA VAL A 319 15.37 -14.25 20.61
C VAL A 319 16.35 -14.30 19.44
N ASP A 320 16.63 -15.54 19.02
CA ASP A 320 17.24 -15.84 17.72
C ASP A 320 16.12 -16.20 16.74
N LEU A 321 15.99 -15.44 15.65
CA LEU A 321 14.90 -15.62 14.68
C LEU A 321 14.95 -16.99 14.01
N GLY A 322 16.15 -17.51 13.74
CA GLY A 322 16.33 -18.82 13.14
C GLY A 322 15.88 -19.96 14.05
N GLU A 323 16.27 -19.91 15.32
CA GLU A 323 15.85 -20.90 16.32
C GLU A 323 14.34 -20.84 16.58
N LEU A 324 13.73 -19.65 16.51
CA LEU A 324 12.27 -19.51 16.57
C LEU A 324 11.60 -20.24 15.39
N VAL A 325 12.07 -20.03 14.16
CA VAL A 325 11.52 -20.73 12.99
C VAL A 325 11.69 -22.25 13.11
N LYS A 326 12.87 -22.72 13.55
CA LYS A 326 13.10 -24.15 13.81
C LYS A 326 12.10 -24.70 14.83
N ALA A 327 11.85 -23.97 15.90
CA ALA A 327 10.90 -24.38 16.93
C ALA A 327 9.45 -24.42 16.41
N LEU A 328 9.04 -23.46 15.58
CA LEU A 328 7.69 -23.44 14.98
C LEU A 328 7.39 -24.69 14.15
N PHE A 329 8.40 -25.24 13.47
CA PHE A 329 8.23 -26.38 12.56
C PHE A 329 8.89 -27.68 13.04
N ASP A 330 9.36 -27.72 14.30
CA ASP A 330 10.01 -28.88 14.93
C ASP A 330 11.18 -29.43 14.09
N VAL A 331 12.03 -28.51 13.62
CA VAL A 331 13.23 -28.83 12.85
C VAL A 331 14.31 -29.34 13.80
N GLN A 332 14.78 -30.56 13.58
CA GLN A 332 15.83 -31.17 14.40
C GLN A 332 17.23 -30.69 14.02
N ASP A 333 18.08 -30.52 15.04
CA ASP A 333 19.50 -30.18 14.86
C ASP A 333 20.23 -31.25 14.02
N GLY A 334 21.01 -30.81 13.02
CA GLY A 334 21.73 -31.67 12.09
C GLY A 334 21.14 -31.78 10.67
N GLN A 335 20.05 -31.07 10.38
CA GLN A 335 19.57 -30.81 9.01
C GLN A 335 20.30 -29.64 8.32
N ASP A 336 21.32 -29.07 8.98
CA ASP A 336 22.14 -27.97 8.47
C ASP A 336 23.13 -28.48 7.42
N VAL A 337 22.70 -28.50 6.16
CA VAL A 337 23.55 -28.87 5.04
C VAL A 337 24.14 -27.59 4.43
N GLY A 338 25.46 -27.49 4.35
CA GLY A 338 26.13 -26.49 3.51
C GLY A 338 26.63 -25.21 4.20
N GLY A 339 26.66 -25.14 5.54
CA GLY A 339 27.29 -24.04 6.28
C GLY A 339 26.47 -22.75 6.38
N THR A 340 25.28 -22.70 5.78
CA THR A 340 24.28 -21.65 6.02
C THR A 340 23.49 -21.93 7.30
N ARG A 341 23.15 -20.87 8.02
CA ARG A 341 22.41 -20.94 9.30
C ARG A 341 20.92 -20.70 9.07
N TRP A 342 20.09 -21.05 10.06
CA TRP A 342 18.66 -20.71 10.03
C TRP A 342 18.41 -19.24 10.37
N SER A 343 19.21 -18.65 11.25
CA SER A 343 19.13 -17.21 11.59
C SER A 343 19.58 -16.36 10.40
N PRO A 344 19.13 -15.10 10.28
CA PRO A 344 19.62 -14.20 9.23
C PRO A 344 21.16 -14.18 9.17
N ASP A 345 21.72 -14.40 7.98
CA ASP A 345 23.16 -14.42 7.75
C ASP A 345 23.55 -13.44 6.64
N PRO A 346 23.65 -12.13 6.94
CA PRO A 346 23.92 -11.09 5.94
C PRO A 346 25.23 -11.30 5.17
N ALA A 347 26.20 -11.98 5.76
CA ALA A 347 27.45 -12.30 5.09
C ALA A 347 27.26 -13.28 3.91
N SER A 348 26.18 -14.08 3.93
CA SER A 348 25.84 -15.06 2.89
C SER A 348 25.04 -14.48 1.72
N TRP A 349 24.47 -13.29 1.86
CA TRP A 349 23.52 -12.71 0.88
C TRP A 349 24.19 -12.11 -0.37
N GLY A 350 25.53 -12.02 -0.38
CA GLY A 350 26.29 -11.83 -1.60
C GLY A 350 26.01 -10.53 -2.36
N GLY A 351 26.04 -9.36 -1.70
CA GLY A 351 26.08 -8.02 -2.35
C GLY A 351 24.87 -7.59 -3.20
N GLY A 352 24.02 -8.53 -3.65
CA GLY A 352 22.68 -8.28 -4.14
C GLY A 352 21.79 -8.04 -2.95
N GLY A 353 21.36 -6.80 -2.78
CA GLY A 353 20.73 -6.31 -1.57
C GLY A 353 19.50 -7.09 -1.11
N THR A 354 19.12 -6.83 0.12
CA THR A 354 17.81 -7.16 0.67
C THR A 354 16.73 -6.53 -0.18
N PHE A 355 15.72 -7.30 -0.56
CA PHE A 355 14.50 -6.76 -1.14
C PHE A 355 13.76 -6.02 -0.03
N THR A 356 13.81 -4.70 -0.09
CA THR A 356 12.76 -3.88 0.48
C THR A 356 11.71 -3.75 -0.61
N GLU A 357 10.43 -3.80 -0.25
CA GLU A 357 9.40 -3.25 -1.12
C GLU A 357 9.87 -1.84 -1.48
N THR A 358 10.23 -1.62 -2.74
CA THR A 358 10.63 -0.30 -3.18
C THR A 358 9.40 0.56 -3.03
N ALA A 359 9.52 1.55 -2.14
CA ALA A 359 8.60 2.65 -1.94
C ALA A 359 8.13 3.17 -3.29
#